data_AF-A0A661F091-F1
#
_entry.id   AF-A0A661F091-F1
#
_cell.length_a   1.000
_cell.length_b   1.000
_cell.length_c   1.000
_cell.angle_alpha   90.00
_cell.angle_beta   90.00
_cell.angle_gamma   90.00
#
_symmetry.space_group_name_H-M   'P 1'
#
loop_
_entity.id
_entity.type
_entity.pdbx_description
1 polymer ?
#
loop_
_entity_poly.entity_id
_entity_poly.type
_entity_poly.pdbx_seq_one_letter_code
_entity_poly.pdbx_strand_id
1 'polypeptide(L)'
;MSTDEDYKKLAAAACSNDLDTVKVMVDEGFDKETIDQFEEPILSEIVFNLLEDAVPERYAIVKSLINMGFNPQHLDSDSCGPLTQAMLSMDAMMLEVLLQGGAIANETAGFKEGETLYDWAVFDYIHQVWEINKIPEEPSQEALADEDAWLIWLDAMALKYERRRPDHLLLLRKYGAKTGVELKKMH
;
A
#
# COMPACT_ATOMS: atom_id res chain seq x y z
N MET A 1 10.50 3.63 -26.34
CA MET A 1 11.08 3.97 -25.02
C MET A 1 10.42 5.27 -24.61
N SER A 2 9.61 5.23 -23.56
CA SER A 2 8.98 6.43 -22.99
C SER A 2 10.07 7.39 -22.51
N THR A 3 9.90 8.69 -22.75
CA THR A 3 10.81 9.71 -22.20
C THR A 3 10.43 10.07 -20.76
N ASP A 4 11.33 10.68 -20.00
CA ASP A 4 11.01 11.27 -18.69
C ASP A 4 9.89 12.32 -18.79
N GLU A 5 9.78 13.02 -19.93
CA GLU A 5 8.67 13.93 -20.20
C GLU A 5 7.34 13.17 -20.38
N ASP A 6 7.34 12.04 -21.10
CA ASP A 6 6.14 11.21 -21.26
C ASP A 6 5.70 10.60 -19.93
N TYR A 7 6.64 10.17 -19.09
CA TYR A 7 6.37 9.67 -17.74
C TYR A 7 5.63 10.72 -16.91
N LYS A 8 6.20 11.92 -16.80
CA LYS A 8 5.61 13.03 -16.03
C LYS A 8 4.27 13.48 -16.61
N LYS A 9 4.15 13.52 -17.93
CA LYS A 9 2.90 13.85 -18.62
C LYS A 9 1.80 12.85 -18.29
N LEU A 10 2.10 11.55 -18.33
CA LEU A 10 1.12 10.51 -18.01
C LEU A 10 0.74 10.55 -16.52
N ALA A 11 1.71 10.70 -15.63
CA ALA A 11 1.45 10.83 -14.20
C ALA A 11 0.52 12.02 -13.90
N ALA A 12 0.81 13.20 -14.47
CA ALA A 12 -0.03 14.39 -14.30
C ALA A 12 -1.45 14.23 -14.89
N ALA A 13 -1.58 13.59 -16.05
CA ALA A 13 -2.89 13.28 -16.64
C ALA A 13 -3.69 12.36 -15.72
N ALA A 14 -3.08 11.30 -15.20
CA ALA A 14 -3.72 10.39 -14.26
C ALA A 14 -4.15 11.11 -12.97
N CYS A 15 -3.26 11.89 -12.34
CA CYS A 15 -3.56 12.61 -11.09
C CYS A 15 -4.66 13.68 -11.25
N SER A 16 -4.84 14.20 -12.47
CA SER A 16 -5.92 15.15 -12.81
C SER A 16 -7.21 14.48 -13.29
N ASN A 17 -7.28 13.14 -13.24
CA ASN A 17 -8.39 12.31 -13.75
C ASN A 17 -8.63 12.47 -15.26
N ASP A 18 -7.61 12.86 -16.03
CA ASP A 18 -7.66 12.89 -17.50
C ASP A 18 -7.33 11.49 -18.06
N LEU A 19 -8.26 10.56 -17.83
CA LEU A 19 -8.14 9.17 -18.28
C LEU A 19 -8.19 9.03 -19.81
N ASP A 20 -8.72 10.02 -20.53
CA ASP A 20 -8.72 10.04 -21.99
C ASP A 20 -7.30 10.26 -22.52
N THR A 21 -6.55 11.22 -21.95
CA THR A 21 -5.13 11.40 -22.29
C THR A 21 -4.30 10.18 -21.92
N VAL A 22 -4.51 9.59 -20.75
CA VAL A 22 -3.82 8.34 -20.35
C VAL A 22 -4.07 7.24 -21.37
N LYS A 23 -5.32 7.06 -21.77
CA LYS A 23 -5.71 6.05 -22.77
C LYS A 23 -5.03 6.28 -24.11
N VAL A 24 -5.03 7.52 -24.61
CA VAL A 24 -4.35 7.86 -25.87
C VAL A 24 -2.86 7.51 -25.80
N MET A 25 -2.17 7.89 -24.73
CA MET A 25 -0.74 7.59 -24.57
C MET A 25 -0.46 6.08 -24.52
N VAL A 26 -1.30 5.33 -23.81
CA VAL A 26 -1.23 3.86 -23.79
C VAL A 26 -1.46 3.26 -25.19
N ASP A 27 -2.46 3.75 -25.92
CA ASP A 27 -2.78 3.27 -27.27
C ASP A 27 -1.67 3.64 -28.29
N GLU A 28 -0.93 4.73 -28.05
CA GLU A 28 0.27 5.13 -28.79
C GLU A 28 1.53 4.32 -28.41
N GLY A 29 1.43 3.41 -27.45
CA GLY A 29 2.49 2.48 -27.07
C GLY A 29 3.31 2.91 -25.85
N PHE A 30 2.78 3.79 -24.99
CA PHE A 30 3.39 4.04 -23.69
C PHE A 30 3.49 2.74 -22.88
N ASP A 31 4.69 2.46 -22.37
CA ASP A 31 4.95 1.28 -21.55
C ASP A 31 4.44 1.47 -20.12
N LYS A 32 3.46 0.67 -19.70
CA LYS A 32 2.80 0.76 -18.38
C LYS A 32 3.69 0.31 -17.23
N GLU A 33 4.82 -0.31 -17.56
CA GLU A 33 5.89 -0.66 -16.62
C GLU A 33 7.08 0.32 -16.74
N THR A 34 6.87 1.53 -17.27
CA THR A 34 7.90 2.58 -17.23
C THR A 34 8.24 2.92 -15.77
N ILE A 35 9.53 3.10 -15.51
CA ILE A 35 10.09 3.66 -14.27
C ILE A 35 10.70 5.04 -14.55
N ASP A 36 10.78 5.89 -13.53
CA ASP A 36 11.46 7.18 -13.64
C ASP A 36 12.99 7.08 -13.42
N GLN A 37 13.66 8.23 -13.31
CA GLN A 37 15.11 8.28 -13.07
C GLN A 37 15.56 7.79 -11.68
N PHE A 38 14.63 7.65 -10.74
CA PHE A 38 14.84 7.11 -9.40
C PHE A 38 14.40 5.65 -9.29
N GLU A 39 14.12 5.00 -10.42
CA GLU A 39 13.62 3.64 -10.52
C GLU A 39 12.20 3.46 -9.96
N GLU A 40 11.44 4.54 -9.78
CA GLU A 40 10.07 4.47 -9.28
C GLU A 40 9.10 4.04 -10.39
N PRO A 41 8.31 2.96 -10.19
CA PRO A 41 7.24 2.58 -11.10
C PRO A 41 6.21 3.68 -11.31
N ILE A 42 5.75 3.88 -12.54
CA ILE A 42 4.75 4.92 -12.88
C ILE A 42 3.48 4.84 -12.02
N LEU A 43 3.02 3.64 -11.69
CA LEU A 43 1.83 3.49 -10.83
C LEU A 43 2.13 3.84 -9.36
N SER A 44 3.37 3.66 -8.88
CA SER A 44 3.78 4.06 -7.52
C SER A 44 3.74 5.58 -7.39
N GLU A 45 4.36 6.30 -8.33
CA GLU A 45 4.35 7.77 -8.39
C GLU A 45 2.92 8.32 -8.44
N ILE A 46 2.05 7.74 -9.28
CA ILE A 46 0.65 8.17 -9.36
C ILE A 46 -0.07 7.92 -8.03
N VAL A 47 0.11 6.75 -7.41
CA VAL A 47 -0.50 6.46 -6.12
C VAL A 47 0.00 7.41 -5.04
N PHE A 48 1.32 7.64 -4.97
CA PHE A 48 1.94 8.59 -4.03
C PHE A 48 1.33 9.99 -4.17
N ASN A 49 1.30 10.53 -5.39
CA ASN A 49 0.73 11.85 -5.68
C ASN A 49 -0.80 11.95 -5.42
N LEU A 50 -1.53 10.83 -5.50
CA LEU A 50 -2.97 10.79 -5.20
C LEU A 50 -3.28 10.63 -3.71
N LEU A 51 -2.29 10.21 -2.92
CA LEU A 51 -2.38 10.15 -1.46
C LEU A 51 -2.06 11.51 -0.84
N GLU A 52 -1.22 12.30 -1.51
CA GLU A 52 -1.06 13.73 -1.24
C GLU A 52 -2.31 14.49 -1.67
N ASP A 53 -2.84 15.31 -0.76
CA ASP A 53 -4.10 16.04 -0.91
C ASP A 53 -5.37 15.19 -1.07
N ALA A 54 -6.52 15.74 -0.69
CA ALA A 54 -7.81 15.05 -0.75
C ALA A 54 -8.34 14.96 -2.20
N VAL A 55 -7.54 14.41 -3.12
CA VAL A 55 -7.87 14.30 -4.54
C VAL A 55 -9.19 13.53 -4.70
N PRO A 56 -10.23 14.16 -5.28
CA PRO A 56 -11.48 13.48 -5.56
C PRO A 56 -11.26 12.26 -6.44
N GLU A 57 -12.04 11.20 -6.19
CA GLU A 57 -12.05 10.01 -7.04
C GLU A 57 -10.71 9.23 -7.13
N ARG A 58 -9.72 9.53 -6.28
CA ARG A 58 -8.40 8.87 -6.29
C ARG A 58 -8.44 7.34 -6.41
N TYR A 59 -9.36 6.69 -5.70
CA TYR A 59 -9.54 5.24 -5.76
C TYR A 59 -10.08 4.76 -7.12
N ALA A 60 -10.97 5.53 -7.74
CA ALA A 60 -11.55 5.23 -9.04
C ALA A 60 -10.53 5.46 -10.16
N ILE A 61 -9.65 6.46 -10.03
CA ILE A 61 -8.52 6.71 -10.93
C ILE A 61 -7.61 5.49 -10.95
N VAL A 62 -7.08 5.08 -9.78
CA VAL A 62 -6.15 3.93 -9.67
C VAL A 62 -6.81 2.65 -10.17
N LYS A 63 -8.08 2.40 -9.82
CA LYS A 63 -8.85 1.27 -10.34
C LYS A 63 -8.94 1.29 -11.87
N SER A 64 -9.12 2.45 -12.47
CA SER A 64 -9.19 2.60 -13.93
C SER A 64 -7.84 2.33 -14.59
N LEU A 65 -6.73 2.80 -14.00
CA LEU A 65 -5.38 2.48 -14.49
C LEU A 65 -5.10 0.98 -14.44
N ILE A 66 -5.43 0.30 -13.34
CA ILE A 66 -5.29 -1.16 -13.24
C ILE A 66 -6.13 -1.86 -14.32
N ASN A 67 -7.37 -1.41 -14.55
CA ASN A 67 -8.21 -1.94 -15.64
C ASN A 67 -7.64 -1.66 -17.03
N MET A 68 -6.86 -0.59 -17.20
CA MET A 68 -6.08 -0.32 -18.41
C MET A 68 -4.83 -1.19 -18.51
N GLY A 69 -4.50 -2.00 -17.49
CA GLY A 69 -3.39 -2.94 -17.48
C GLY A 69 -2.10 -2.41 -16.84
N PHE A 70 -2.18 -1.34 -16.04
CA PHE A 70 -1.06 -0.97 -15.17
C PHE A 70 -0.89 -2.01 -14.07
N ASN A 71 0.34 -2.44 -13.82
CA ASN A 71 0.67 -3.52 -12.90
C ASN A 71 0.74 -3.01 -11.45
N PRO A 72 -0.18 -3.39 -10.54
CA PRO A 72 -0.16 -2.95 -9.15
C PRO A 72 0.93 -3.64 -8.30
N GLN A 73 1.61 -4.66 -8.85
CA GLN A 73 2.74 -5.36 -8.23
C GLN A 73 4.09 -4.96 -8.86
N HIS A 74 4.15 -3.89 -9.66
CA HIS A 74 5.44 -3.40 -10.15
C HIS A 74 6.23 -2.81 -8.98
N LEU A 75 7.39 -3.40 -8.69
CA LEU A 75 8.28 -3.01 -7.61
C LEU A 75 9.55 -2.32 -8.13
N ASP A 76 10.07 -1.38 -7.34
CA ASP A 76 11.39 -0.79 -7.51
C ASP A 76 12.51 -1.72 -7.01
N SER A 77 13.76 -1.23 -7.00
CA SER A 77 14.93 -1.96 -6.54
C SER A 77 14.96 -2.24 -5.03
N ASP A 78 14.22 -1.48 -4.23
CA ASP A 78 14.01 -1.70 -2.80
C ASP A 78 12.80 -2.62 -2.53
N SER A 79 12.24 -3.23 -3.58
CA SER A 79 11.05 -4.09 -3.51
C SER A 79 9.82 -3.36 -2.94
N CYS A 80 9.78 -2.04 -3.10
CA CYS A 80 8.67 -1.16 -2.78
C CYS A 80 7.86 -0.85 -4.03
N GLY A 81 6.61 -0.42 -3.87
CA GLY A 81 5.75 -0.08 -5.00
C GLY A 81 4.42 0.52 -4.57
N PRO A 82 3.39 0.48 -5.43
CA PRO A 82 2.09 1.11 -5.15
C PRO A 82 1.47 0.70 -3.80
N LEU A 83 1.59 -0.59 -3.45
CA LEU A 83 1.05 -1.14 -2.21
C LEU A 83 1.75 -0.58 -0.96
N THR A 84 3.07 -0.34 -1.04
CA THR A 84 3.86 0.27 0.04
C THR A 84 3.39 1.70 0.32
N GLN A 85 3.15 2.50 -0.73
CA GLN A 85 2.68 3.89 -0.58
C GLN A 85 1.32 3.98 0.11
N ALA A 86 0.37 3.14 -0.32
CA ALA A 86 -0.95 3.05 0.31
C ALA A 86 -0.89 2.59 1.77
N MET A 87 0.02 1.65 2.07
CA MET A 87 0.27 1.14 3.42
C MET A 87 0.81 2.24 4.35
N LEU A 88 1.83 3.00 3.94
CA LEU A 88 2.43 4.07 4.75
C LEU A 88 1.47 5.23 5.03
N SER A 89 0.55 5.51 4.10
CA SER A 89 -0.54 6.48 4.31
C SER A 89 -1.68 5.94 5.19
N MET A 90 -1.62 4.63 5.51
CA MET A 90 -2.68 3.87 6.18
C MET A 90 -4.04 4.01 5.48
N ASP A 91 -4.05 4.22 4.16
CA ASP A 91 -5.27 4.39 3.36
C ASP A 91 -5.81 3.01 2.96
N ALA A 92 -6.66 2.45 3.83
CA ALA A 92 -7.23 1.12 3.64
C ALA A 92 -8.02 0.99 2.33
N MET A 93 -8.64 2.07 1.84
CA MET A 93 -9.41 2.03 0.59
C MET A 93 -8.49 1.97 -0.63
N MET A 94 -7.40 2.75 -0.64
CA MET A 94 -6.39 2.64 -1.71
C MET A 94 -5.73 1.26 -1.70
N LEU A 95 -5.39 0.78 -0.51
CA LEU A 95 -4.83 -0.55 -0.32
C LEU A 95 -5.77 -1.64 -0.84
N GLU A 96 -7.08 -1.53 -0.59
CA GLU A 96 -8.06 -2.49 -1.11
C GLU A 96 -8.11 -2.48 -2.65
N VAL A 97 -8.07 -1.31 -3.29
CA VAL A 97 -8.05 -1.20 -4.76
C VAL A 97 -6.85 -1.94 -5.35
N LEU A 98 -5.67 -1.75 -4.77
CA LEU A 98 -4.43 -2.38 -5.24
C LEU A 98 -4.44 -3.90 -5.04
N LEU A 99 -4.87 -4.37 -3.86
CA LEU A 99 -5.00 -5.79 -3.54
C LEU A 99 -6.03 -6.49 -4.45
N GLN A 100 -7.19 -5.87 -4.68
CA GLN A 100 -8.18 -6.36 -5.64
C GLN A 100 -7.65 -6.35 -7.09
N GLY A 101 -6.75 -5.43 -7.39
CA GLY A 101 -6.07 -5.31 -8.68
C GLY A 101 -5.00 -6.37 -8.94
N GLY A 102 -4.62 -7.16 -7.92
CA GLY A 102 -3.63 -8.24 -8.05
C GLY A 102 -2.31 -7.97 -7.34
N ALA A 103 -2.18 -6.91 -6.54
CA ALA A 103 -1.04 -6.77 -5.63
C ALA A 103 -1.05 -7.89 -4.56
N ILE A 104 0.12 -8.40 -4.23
CA ILE A 104 0.36 -9.54 -3.34
C ILE A 104 1.21 -9.06 -2.15
N ALA A 105 0.56 -8.88 -1.00
CA ALA A 105 1.21 -8.31 0.19
C ALA A 105 2.48 -9.04 0.66
N ASN A 106 2.55 -10.37 0.46
CA ASN A 106 3.70 -11.17 0.88
C ASN A 106 4.88 -11.14 -0.12
N GLU A 107 4.72 -10.54 -1.30
CA GLU A 107 5.79 -10.32 -2.28
C GLU A 107 6.42 -8.93 -2.16
N THR A 108 5.76 -8.01 -1.45
CA THR A 108 6.29 -6.69 -1.13
C THR A 108 7.16 -6.78 0.14
N ALA A 109 8.35 -6.18 0.09
CA ALA A 109 9.28 -6.20 1.21
C ALA A 109 8.82 -5.31 2.38
N GLY A 110 9.30 -5.65 3.58
CA GLY A 110 9.25 -4.77 4.74
C GLY A 110 10.39 -3.74 4.75
N PHE A 111 10.45 -2.96 5.84
CA PHE A 111 11.47 -1.91 5.98
C PHE A 111 12.90 -2.45 6.11
N LYS A 112 13.06 -3.64 6.72
CA LYS A 112 14.36 -4.30 6.88
C LYS A 112 14.38 -5.67 6.22
N GLU A 113 15.59 -6.13 5.95
CA GLU A 113 15.82 -7.48 5.43
C GLU A 113 15.14 -8.54 6.31
N GLY A 114 14.30 -9.36 5.69
CA GLY A 114 13.55 -10.42 6.34
C GLY A 114 12.28 -9.98 7.08
N GLU A 115 11.95 -8.68 7.07
CA GLU A 115 10.62 -8.17 7.42
C GLU A 115 9.70 -8.22 6.19
N THR A 116 8.43 -8.48 6.45
CA THR A 116 7.36 -8.41 5.45
C THR A 116 6.76 -7.00 5.41
N LEU A 117 6.01 -6.68 4.35
CA LEU A 117 5.21 -5.46 4.32
C LEU A 117 4.30 -5.34 5.56
N TYR A 118 3.75 -6.46 6.04
CA TYR A 118 2.88 -6.47 7.21
C TYR A 118 3.63 -6.12 8.51
N ASP A 119 4.84 -6.65 8.71
CA ASP A 119 5.67 -6.31 9.89
C ASP A 119 5.98 -4.80 9.92
N TRP A 120 6.29 -4.21 8.75
CA TRP A 120 6.51 -2.77 8.64
C TRP A 120 5.23 -1.98 8.95
N ALA A 121 4.10 -2.38 8.37
CA ALA A 121 2.82 -1.72 8.61
C ALA A 121 2.43 -1.70 10.10
N VAL A 122 2.65 -2.82 10.80
CA VAL A 122 2.44 -2.91 12.25
C VAL A 122 3.33 -1.93 13.00
N PHE A 123 4.64 -1.92 12.69
CA PHE A 123 5.58 -1.00 13.33
C PHE A 123 5.19 0.46 13.11
N ASP A 124 4.87 0.83 11.86
CA ASP A 124 4.51 2.19 11.50
C ASP A 124 3.19 2.64 12.16
N TYR A 125 2.18 1.77 12.18
CA TYR A 125 0.93 2.03 12.89
C TYR A 125 1.14 2.27 14.39
N ILE A 126 1.89 1.39 15.05
CA ILE A 126 2.21 1.57 16.49
C ILE A 126 2.99 2.87 16.70
N HIS A 127 3.94 3.18 15.84
CA HIS A 127 4.75 4.39 15.95
C HIS A 127 3.89 5.66 15.77
N GLN A 128 3.14 5.78 14.68
CA GLN A 128 2.38 7.00 14.36
C GLN A 128 1.13 7.18 15.23
N VAL A 129 0.42 6.10 15.57
CA VAL A 129 -0.87 6.18 16.28
C VAL A 129 -0.69 6.09 17.79
N TRP A 130 0.29 5.31 18.24
CA TRP A 130 0.48 4.98 19.66
C TRP A 130 1.83 5.41 20.22
N GLU A 131 2.68 6.11 19.46
CA GLU A 131 3.99 6.59 19.91
C GLU A 131 4.77 5.52 20.71
N ILE A 132 5.18 4.42 20.07
CA ILE A 132 5.96 3.27 20.61
C ILE A 132 5.87 3.07 22.14
N ASN A 133 5.20 2.00 22.56
CA ASN A 133 4.99 1.59 23.96
C ASN A 133 4.09 2.52 24.79
N LYS A 134 3.21 3.31 24.16
CA LYS A 134 2.15 4.07 24.87
C LYS A 134 0.73 3.55 24.61
N ILE A 135 0.58 2.28 24.23
CA ILE A 135 -0.73 1.63 24.33
C ILE A 135 -1.06 1.53 25.84
N PRO A 136 -2.17 2.11 26.33
CA PRO A 136 -2.36 2.30 27.77
C PRO A 136 -2.60 1.01 28.57
N GLU A 137 -2.95 -0.08 27.89
CA GLU A 137 -3.27 -1.37 28.49
C GLU A 137 -2.37 -2.45 27.91
N GLU A 138 -2.05 -3.44 28.73
CA GLU A 138 -1.32 -4.62 28.29
C GLU A 138 -2.27 -5.59 27.56
N PRO A 139 -1.79 -6.31 26.54
CA PRO A 139 -2.56 -7.36 25.88
C PRO A 139 -3.01 -8.45 26.87
N SER A 140 -4.24 -8.94 26.72
CA SER A 140 -4.70 -10.10 27.49
C SER A 140 -4.00 -11.39 27.04
N GLN A 141 -4.12 -12.47 27.82
CA GLN A 141 -3.57 -13.77 27.43
C GLN A 141 -4.16 -14.27 26.11
N GLU A 142 -5.45 -14.00 25.87
CA GLU A 142 -6.12 -14.32 24.62
C GLU A 142 -5.55 -13.50 23.46
N ALA A 143 -5.25 -12.21 23.68
CA ALA A 143 -4.64 -11.35 22.67
C ALA A 143 -3.20 -11.77 22.32
N LEU A 144 -2.50 -12.48 23.20
CA LEU A 144 -1.15 -12.99 22.97
C LEU A 144 -1.12 -14.37 22.30
N ALA A 145 -2.29 -14.95 21.97
CA ALA A 145 -2.37 -16.28 21.39
C ALA A 145 -1.76 -16.36 19.98
N ASP A 146 -2.07 -15.38 19.15
CA ASP A 146 -1.57 -15.23 17.78
C ASP A 146 -1.73 -13.78 17.27
N GLU A 147 -1.25 -13.54 16.06
CA GLU A 147 -1.25 -12.22 15.42
C GLU A 147 -2.67 -11.67 15.19
N ASP A 148 -3.63 -12.52 14.83
CA ASP A 148 -4.99 -12.09 14.54
C ASP A 148 -5.73 -11.71 15.83
N ALA A 149 -5.52 -12.47 16.91
CA ALA A 149 -6.03 -12.15 18.23
C ALA A 149 -5.43 -10.84 18.77
N TRP A 150 -4.12 -10.63 18.56
CA TRP A 150 -3.45 -9.39 18.93
C TRP A 150 -4.02 -8.19 18.17
N LEU A 151 -4.25 -8.34 16.86
CA LEU A 151 -4.79 -7.27 16.02
C LEU A 151 -6.24 -6.90 16.38
N ILE A 152 -7.09 -7.89 16.73
CA ILE A 152 -8.45 -7.64 17.25
C ILE A 152 -8.39 -6.84 18.55
N TRP A 153 -7.47 -7.19 19.45
CA TRP A 153 -7.27 -6.44 20.69
C TRP A 153 -6.78 -5.01 20.41
N LEU A 154 -5.85 -4.83 19.47
CA LEU A 154 -5.34 -3.52 19.07
C LEU A 154 -6.43 -2.61 18.49
N ASP A 155 -7.33 -3.17 17.68
CA ASP A 155 -8.50 -2.46 17.16
C ASP A 155 -9.46 -2.04 18.28
N ALA A 156 -9.70 -2.90 19.26
CA ALA A 156 -10.49 -2.57 20.44
C ALA A 156 -9.85 -1.45 21.28
N MET A 157 -8.52 -1.43 21.41
CA MET A 157 -7.79 -0.33 22.06
C MET A 157 -7.96 0.97 21.27
N ALA A 158 -7.86 0.93 19.95
CA ALA A 158 -8.04 2.11 19.12
C ALA A 158 -9.44 2.71 19.29
N LEU A 159 -10.47 1.87 19.31
CA LEU A 159 -11.84 2.30 19.60
C LEU A 159 -11.99 2.87 21.01
N LYS A 160 -11.48 2.18 22.04
CA LYS A 160 -11.62 2.58 23.44
C LYS A 160 -10.95 3.92 23.75
N TYR A 161 -9.82 4.20 23.12
CA TYR A 161 -9.02 5.41 23.34
C TYR A 161 -9.14 6.44 22.21
N GLU A 162 -10.17 6.31 21.36
CA GLU A 162 -10.48 7.26 20.26
C GLU A 162 -9.27 7.54 19.35
N ARG A 163 -8.50 6.48 19.06
CA ARG A 163 -7.37 6.52 18.11
C ARG A 163 -7.81 6.05 16.73
N ARG A 164 -6.99 6.35 15.73
CA ARG A 164 -7.17 5.81 14.37
C ARG A 164 -7.15 4.29 14.44
N ARG A 165 -8.17 3.63 13.89
CA ARG A 165 -8.25 2.17 13.84
C ARG A 165 -7.21 1.59 12.88
N PRO A 166 -6.70 0.36 13.12
CA PRO A 166 -5.74 -0.32 12.24
C PRO A 166 -6.42 -0.97 11.02
N ASP A 167 -7.35 -0.28 10.35
CA ASP A 167 -8.17 -0.86 9.27
C ASP A 167 -7.31 -1.42 8.12
N HIS A 168 -6.20 -0.74 7.79
CA HIS A 168 -5.27 -1.21 6.77
C HIS A 168 -4.52 -2.50 7.18
N LEU A 169 -4.20 -2.69 8.46
CA LEU A 169 -3.60 -3.94 8.95
C LEU A 169 -4.59 -5.09 8.89
N LEU A 170 -5.84 -4.85 9.33
CA LEU A 170 -6.94 -5.83 9.25
C LEU A 170 -7.17 -6.25 7.79
N LEU A 171 -7.10 -5.29 6.87
CA LEU A 171 -7.24 -5.54 5.45
C LEU A 171 -6.07 -6.37 4.90
N LEU A 172 -4.82 -6.06 5.25
CA LEU A 172 -3.66 -6.87 4.87
C LEU A 172 -3.83 -8.32 5.33
N ARG A 173 -4.23 -8.55 6.59
CA ARG A 173 -4.52 -9.91 7.11
C ARG A 173 -5.62 -10.60 6.33
N LYS A 174 -6.70 -9.90 5.99
CA LYS A 174 -7.80 -10.43 5.16
C LYS A 174 -7.32 -10.90 3.78
N TYR A 175 -6.32 -10.24 3.19
CA TYR A 175 -5.69 -10.65 1.92
C TYR A 175 -4.49 -11.59 2.11
N GLY A 176 -4.33 -12.17 3.30
CA GLY A 176 -3.36 -13.24 3.57
C GLY A 176 -1.93 -12.74 3.86
N ALA A 177 -1.76 -11.45 4.17
CA ALA A 177 -0.48 -10.93 4.62
C ALA A 177 -0.04 -11.62 5.91
N LYS A 178 1.23 -12.02 5.98
CA LYS A 178 1.82 -12.77 7.08
C LYS A 178 2.97 -11.99 7.67
N THR A 179 3.24 -12.21 8.95
CA THR A 179 4.50 -11.79 9.57
C THR A 179 5.68 -12.59 9.00
N GLY A 180 6.88 -12.05 9.10
CA GLY A 180 8.10 -12.77 8.71
C GLY A 180 8.31 -14.06 9.51
N VAL A 181 7.83 -14.10 10.77
CA VAL A 181 7.87 -15.32 11.61
C VAL A 181 6.93 -16.40 11.09
N GLU A 182 5.71 -16.03 10.67
CA GLU A 182 4.75 -16.96 10.08
C GLU A 182 5.26 -17.56 8.77
N LEU A 183 5.86 -16.74 7.89
CA LEU A 183 6.42 -17.22 6.62
C LEU A 183 7.60 -18.19 6.83
N LYS A 184 8.49 -17.91 7.79
CA LYS A 184 9.62 -18.80 8.11
C LYS A 184 9.20 -20.18 8.61
N LYS A 185 8.01 -20.32 9.21
CA LYS A 185 7.48 -21.62 9.68
C LYS A 185 6.88 -22.48 8.56
N MET A 186 6.71 -21.93 7.36
CA MET A 186 6.10 -22.62 6.20
C MET A 186 7.13 -23.32 5.30
N HIS A 187 8.43 -23.15 5.58
CA HIS A 187 9.56 -23.76 4.87
C HIS A 187 10.39 -24.62 5.81
#